data_AF-A0AAP0X591-F1
#
_entry.id   AF-A0AAP0X591-F1
#
_cell.length_a   1.000
_cell.length_b   1.000
_cell.length_c   1.000
_cell.angle_alpha   90.00
_cell.angle_beta   90.00
_cell.angle_gamma   90.00
#
_symmetry.space_group_name_H-M   'P 1'
#
loop_
_entity.id
_entity.type
_entity.pdbx_description
1 polymer ?
#
loop_
_entity_poly.entity_id
_entity_poly.type
_entity_poly.pdbx_seq_one_letter_code
_entity_poly.pdbx_strand_id
1 'polypeptide(L)'
;MDMPGVSKEQVMVLEEQNILIIRGKGEKKLEEEEESRRRYPSRIDLPPNLDKIDQIKAEVKNCVLKELVPKVEEEREDVFQVKID
;
A
#
# COMPACT_ATOMS: atom_id res chain seq x y z
N MET A 1 -2.64 6.89 0.73
CA MET A 1 -2.89 7.07 -0.71
C MET A 1 -4.28 7.65 -0.92
N ASP A 2 -4.43 8.68 -1.76
CA ASP A 2 -5.74 9.27 -2.03
C ASP A 2 -6.49 8.45 -3.09
N MET A 3 -7.71 8.03 -2.75
CA MET A 3 -8.58 7.16 -3.54
C MET A 3 -10.01 7.70 -3.59
N PRO A 4 -10.25 8.88 -4.22
CA PRO A 4 -11.57 9.48 -4.30
C PRO A 4 -12.56 8.59 -5.07
N GLY A 5 -13.75 8.45 -4.49
CA GLY A 5 -14.82 7.63 -5.02
C GLY A 5 -14.61 6.13 -4.86
N VAL A 6 -13.62 5.67 -4.09
CA VAL A 6 -13.43 4.24 -3.81
C VAL A 6 -14.01 3.91 -2.43
N SER A 7 -15.00 3.02 -2.39
CA SER A 7 -15.52 2.47 -1.13
C SER A 7 -14.61 1.37 -0.59
N LYS A 8 -14.71 1.08 0.72
CA LYS A 8 -13.85 0.09 1.39
C LYS A 8 -13.95 -1.30 0.73
N GLU A 9 -15.15 -1.66 0.29
CA GLU A 9 -15.45 -2.96 -0.34
C GLU A 9 -14.82 -3.08 -1.73
N GLN A 10 -14.42 -1.96 -2.34
CA GLN A 10 -13.78 -1.88 -3.65
C GLN A 10 -12.26 -1.71 -3.55
N VAL A 11 -11.70 -1.77 -2.33
CA VAL A 11 -10.25 -1.87 -2.08
C VAL A 11 -9.87 -3.31 -1.80
N MET A 12 -8.82 -3.77 -2.48
CA MET A 12 -8.19 -5.06 -2.24
C MET A 12 -6.73 -4.82 -1.88
N VAL A 13 -6.28 -5.42 -0.79
CA VAL A 13 -4.90 -5.42 -0.33
C VAL A 13 -4.42 -6.87 -0.29
N LEU A 14 -3.32 -7.15 -0.96
CA LEU A 14 -2.72 -8.48 -1.10
C LEU A 14 -1.25 -8.36 -0.74
N GLU A 15 -0.66 -9.45 -0.25
CA GLU A 15 0.79 -9.58 -0.11
C GLU A 15 1.24 -10.73 -1.02
N GLU A 16 2.29 -10.49 -1.80
CA GLU A 16 2.91 -11.47 -2.69
C GLU A 16 4.43 -11.26 -2.70
N GLN A 17 5.19 -12.25 -2.20
CA GLN A 17 6.66 -12.26 -2.26
C GLN A 17 7.33 -11.01 -1.62
N ASN A 18 6.87 -10.58 -0.45
CA ASN A 18 7.27 -9.33 0.21
C ASN A 18 6.84 -8.08 -0.55
N ILE A 19 5.82 -8.15 -1.40
CA ILE A 19 5.26 -6.98 -2.08
C ILE A 19 3.81 -6.82 -1.63
N LEU A 20 3.51 -5.68 -1.01
CA LEU A 20 2.14 -5.29 -0.71
C LEU A 20 1.52 -4.70 -1.99
N ILE A 21 0.49 -5.36 -2.51
CA ILE A 21 -0.24 -4.97 -3.71
C ILE A 21 -1.59 -4.40 -3.29
N ILE A 22 -1.86 -3.17 -3.69
CA ILE A 22 -3.08 -2.45 -3.38
C ILE A 22 -3.82 -2.15 -4.68
N ARG A 23 -5.11 -2.46 -4.72
CA ARG A 23 -5.99 -2.16 -5.85
C ARG A 23 -7.27 -1.50 -5.37
N GLY A 24 -7.55 -0.30 -5.87
CA GLY A 24 -8.84 0.37 -5.72
C GLY A 24 -9.55 0.54 -7.06
N LYS A 25 -10.88 0.38 -7.07
CA LYS A 25 -11.74 0.75 -8.20
C LYS A 25 -12.70 1.84 -7.73
N GLY A 26 -12.66 3.03 -8.33
CA GLY A 26 -13.60 4.12 -7.98
C GLY A 26 -14.99 3.82 -8.47
N GLU A 27 -16.06 4.33 -7.87
CA GLU A 27 -17.46 4.09 -8.25
C GLU A 27 -17.78 4.59 -9.66
N LYS A 28 -18.72 3.91 -10.31
CA LYS A 28 -19.23 4.29 -11.62
C LYS A 28 -20.15 5.50 -11.46
N LYS A 29 -19.83 6.61 -12.12
CA LYS A 29 -20.81 7.68 -12.32
C LYS A 29 -21.77 7.27 -13.43
N LEU A 30 -23.04 7.70 -13.34
CA LEU A 30 -24.12 7.29 -14.24
C LEU A 30 -23.81 7.46 -15.75
N GLU A 31 -22.86 8.32 -16.11
CA GLU A 31 -22.45 8.63 -17.48
C GLU A 31 -21.13 7.95 -17.92
N GLU A 32 -20.42 7.27 -17.02
CA GLU A 32 -19.12 6.65 -17.33
C GLU A 32 -19.27 5.18 -17.75
N GLU A 33 -18.61 4.79 -18.84
CA GLU A 33 -18.46 3.39 -19.24
C GLU A 33 -17.60 2.61 -18.24
N GLU A 34 -17.76 1.29 -18.15
CA GLU A 34 -16.98 0.44 -17.21
C GLU A 34 -15.45 0.58 -17.37
N GLU A 35 -14.98 0.86 -18.59
CA GLU A 35 -13.56 1.10 -18.88
C GLU A 35 -13.06 2.47 -18.43
N SER A 36 -13.95 3.46 -18.29
CA SER A 36 -13.62 4.82 -17.83
C SER A 36 -13.46 4.92 -16.31
N ARG A 37 -13.79 3.84 -15.60
CA ARG A 37 -13.74 3.76 -14.15
C ARG A 37 -12.30 3.93 -13.63
N ARG A 38 -12.08 4.92 -12.77
CA ARG A 38 -10.76 5.19 -12.19
C ARG A 38 -10.23 3.99 -11.41
N ARG A 39 -8.96 3.66 -11.62
CA ARG A 39 -8.26 2.56 -10.94
C ARG A 39 -7.06 3.11 -10.19
N TYR A 40 -6.81 2.56 -9.01
CA TYR A 40 -5.73 2.97 -8.13
C TYR A 40 -4.83 1.76 -7.83
N PRO A 41 -3.95 1.37 -8.77
CA PRO A 41 -2.94 0.36 -8.50
C PRO A 41 -1.78 0.95 -7.70
N SER A 42 -1.33 0.26 -6.66
CA SER A 42 -0.08 0.56 -5.95
C SER A 42 0.63 -0.72 -5.56
N ARG A 43 1.97 -0.66 -5.51
CA ARG A 43 2.84 -1.75 -5.08
C ARG A 43 3.88 -1.16 -4.15
N ILE A 44 4.09 -1.80 -3.00
CA ILE A 44 5.08 -1.39 -2.00
C ILE A 44 5.93 -2.60 -1.67
N ASP A 45 7.24 -2.48 -1.89
CA ASP A 45 8.19 -3.49 -1.48
C ASP A 45 8.36 -3.45 0.04
N LEU A 46 8.16 -4.60 0.68
CA LEU A 46 8.31 -4.81 2.10
C LEU A 46 9.72 -5.34 2.40
N PRO A 47 10.27 -5.01 3.57
CA PRO A 47 11.51 -5.62 4.04
C PRO A 47 11.36 -7.16 4.13
N PRO A 48 12.38 -7.95 3.72
CA PRO A 48 12.31 -9.41 3.71
C PRO A 48 12.25 -10.04 5.12
N ASN A 49 12.57 -9.27 6.15
CA ASN A 49 12.54 -9.63 7.57
C ASN A 49 11.26 -9.16 8.28
N LEU A 50 10.22 -8.82 7.52
CA LEU A 50 8.93 -8.48 8.10
C LEU A 50 8.21 -9.76 8.55
N ASP A 51 8.57 -10.30 9.71
CA ASP A 51 7.96 -11.53 10.27
C ASP A 51 6.48 -11.35 10.70
N LYS A 52 5.97 -10.12 10.66
CA LYS A 52 4.65 -9.72 11.19
C LYS A 52 3.71 -9.24 10.08
N ILE A 53 3.74 -9.88 8.91
CA ILE A 53 2.85 -9.55 7.78
C ILE A 53 1.37 -9.57 8.22
N ASP A 54 0.99 -10.49 9.09
CA ASP A 54 -0.36 -10.62 9.66
C ASP A 54 -0.85 -9.36 10.41
N GLN A 55 0.07 -8.48 10.79
CA GLN A 55 -0.22 -7.25 11.51
C GLN A 55 -0.43 -6.04 10.58
N ILE A 56 -0.23 -6.21 9.26
CA ILE A 56 -0.55 -5.16 8.29
C ILE A 56 -2.05 -4.89 8.33
N LYS A 57 -2.42 -3.65 8.64
CA LYS A 57 -3.82 -3.19 8.68
C LYS A 57 -4.04 -2.11 7.63
N ALA A 58 -5.16 -2.18 6.94
CA ALA A 58 -5.58 -1.18 5.97
C ALA A 58 -6.97 -0.65 6.31
N GLU A 59 -7.13 0.67 6.32
CA GLU A 59 -8.40 1.36 6.51
C GLU A 59 -8.57 2.44 5.44
N VAL A 60 -9.75 2.54 4.86
CA VAL A 60 -10.13 3.66 3.99
C VAL A 60 -10.96 4.63 4.81
N LYS A 61 -10.48 5.87 4.99
CA LYS A 61 -11.20 6.92 5.70
C LYS A 61 -11.10 8.23 4.94
N ASN A 62 -12.23 8.91 4.73
CA ASN A 62 -12.31 10.17 3.99
C ASN A 62 -11.68 10.09 2.59
N CYS A 63 -11.94 9.01 1.85
CA CYS A 63 -11.32 8.73 0.54
C CYS A 63 -9.79 8.56 0.57
N VAL A 64 -9.17 8.38 1.73
CA VAL A 64 -7.74 8.12 1.87
C VAL A 64 -7.54 6.70 2.38
N LEU A 65 -6.80 5.89 1.64
CA LEU A 65 -6.28 4.63 2.16
C LEU A 65 -5.13 4.92 3.11
N LYS A 66 -5.31 4.51 4.37
CA LYS A 66 -4.30 4.50 5.41
C LYS A 66 -3.90 3.05 5.67
N GLU A 67 -2.63 2.77 5.53
CA GLU A 67 -2.05 1.47 5.84
C GLU A 67 -1.07 1.59 7.01
N LEU A 68 -1.11 0.61 7.89
CA LEU A 68 -0.18 0.46 8.99
C LEU A 68 0.64 -0.79 8.70
N VAL A 69 1.85 -0.57 8.20
CA VAL A 69 2.86 -1.61 8.01
C VAL A 69 3.73 -1.62 9.27
N PRO A 70 3.80 -2.74 10.02
CA PRO A 70 4.66 -2.83 11.19
C PRO A 70 6.10 -2.52 10.82
N LYS A 71 6.75 -1.68 11.61
CA LYS A 71 8.18 -1.45 11.43
C LYS A 71 8.94 -2.65 12.00
N VAL A 72 9.83 -3.23 11.21
CA VAL A 72 10.84 -4.15 11.74
C VAL A 72 11.87 -3.31 12.48
N GLU A 73 12.10 -3.62 13.76
CA GLU A 73 13.22 -3.06 14.51
C GLU A 73 14.49 -3.75 14.02
N GLU A 74 15.05 -3.28 12.91
CA GLU A 74 16.46 -3.51 12.61
C GLU A 74 17.28 -2.47 13.35
N GLU A 75 18.13 -2.92 14.27
CA GLU A 75 19.30 -2.15 14.71
C GLU A 75 20.22 -1.98 13.49
N ARG A 76 19.93 -1.01 12.62
CA ARG A 76 20.79 -0.73 11.47
C ARG A 76 22.10 -0.10 11.96
N GLU A 77 23.14 -0.91 12.06
CA GLU A 77 24.55 -0.48 12.14
C GLU A 77 25.17 -0.27 10.75
N ASP A 78 24.39 -0.09 9.68
CA ASP A 78 24.91 -0.09 8.29
C ASP A 78 25.48 1.26 7.81
N VAL A 79 25.92 2.13 8.71
CA VAL A 79 26.59 3.39 8.35
C VAL A 79 28.07 3.28 8.66
N PHE A 80 28.86 2.86 7.66
CA PHE A 80 30.32 2.95 7.73
C PHE A 80 30.78 4.28 7.16
N GLN A 81 31.47 5.08 7.98
CA GLN A 81 32.12 6.30 7.51
C GLN A 81 33.30 5.91 6.60
N VAL A 82 33.13 6.07 5.28
CA VAL A 82 34.22 5.90 4.32
C VAL A 82 35.08 7.16 4.33
N LYS A 83 36.37 7.01 4.68
CA LYS A 83 37.36 8.09 4.53
C LYS A 83 37.76 8.19 3.06
N ILE A 84 37.77 9.41 2.55
CA ILE A 84 38.28 9.75 1.21
C ILE A 84 39.71 10.28 1.42
N ASP A 85 40.68 9.68 0.72
CA ASP A 85 42.05 10.18 0.54
C ASP A 85 42.15 11.02 -0.74
#